data_AF-A0A959IPT2-F1
#
_entry.id   AF-A0A959IPT2-F1
#
_cell.length_a   1.000
_cell.length_b   1.000
_cell.length_c   1.000
_cell.angle_alpha   90.00
_cell.angle_beta   90.00
_cell.angle_gamma   90.00
#
_symmetry.space_group_name_H-M   'P 1'
#
loop_
_entity.id
_entity.type
_entity.pdbx_description
1 polymer ?
#
loop_
_entity_poly.entity_id
_entity_poly.type
_entity_poly.pdbx_seq_one_letter_code
_entity_poly.pdbx_strand_id
1 'polypeptide(L)'
;MPTDECYHCGNNYHWSWTEAFEKFGFMDGDGQIQTHDVEEVLRDAGYEVTSQEWGLHNLVIVSIKKDGIELIPHDDPNVTFGYDDPHNYLPTDIVTLLDEKLA
;
A
#
# COMPACT_ATOMS: atom_id res chain seq x y z
N MET A 1 12.94 -2.67 -4.92
CA MET A 1 12.23 -3.29 -3.80
C MET A 1 13.14 -3.28 -2.57
N PRO A 2 12.74 -2.58 -1.51
CA PRO A 2 13.51 -2.47 -0.27
C PRO A 2 13.78 -3.84 0.31
N THR A 3 14.86 -3.93 1.08
CA THR A 3 15.20 -5.10 1.86
C THR A 3 15.00 -4.76 3.33
N ASP A 4 14.29 -5.61 4.05
CA ASP A 4 14.10 -5.47 5.49
C ASP A 4 14.38 -6.79 6.20
N GLU A 5 14.58 -6.74 7.51
CA GLU A 5 14.86 -7.91 8.34
C GLU A 5 13.55 -8.46 8.94
N CYS A 6 13.31 -9.75 8.77
CA CYS A 6 12.15 -10.41 9.37
C CYS A 6 12.30 -10.48 10.90
N TYR A 7 11.36 -9.88 11.64
CA TYR A 7 11.40 -9.84 13.11
C TYR A 7 11.35 -11.23 13.78
N HIS A 8 10.88 -12.26 13.07
CA HIS A 8 10.76 -13.62 13.60
C HIS A 8 12.03 -14.46 13.40
N CYS A 9 12.67 -14.40 12.23
CA CYS A 9 13.79 -15.28 11.89
C CYS A 9 15.13 -14.57 11.61
N GLY A 10 15.14 -13.23 11.55
CA GLY A 10 16.34 -12.43 11.28
C GLY A 10 16.87 -12.55 9.85
N ASN A 11 16.14 -13.23 8.95
CA ASN A 11 16.50 -13.26 7.54
C ASN A 11 16.02 -12.00 6.84
N ASN A 12 16.79 -11.54 5.86
CA ASN A 12 16.37 -10.48 4.96
C ASN A 12 15.24 -10.97 4.06
N TYR A 13 14.26 -10.10 3.84
CA TYR A 13 13.20 -10.29 2.85
C TYR A 13 13.04 -9.03 2.02
N HIS A 14 12.40 -9.18 0.87
CA HIS A 14 12.00 -8.07 0.02
C HIS A 14 10.50 -7.89 0.12
N TRP A 15 10.06 -6.64 0.04
CA TRP A 15 8.67 -6.29 -0.05
C TRP A 15 8.47 -5.16 -1.06
N SER A 16 7.23 -4.99 -1.49
CA SER A 16 6.79 -3.92 -2.37
C SER A 16 5.73 -3.09 -1.66
N TRP A 17 5.80 -1.76 -1.77
CA TRP A 17 4.75 -0.88 -1.25
C TRP A 17 3.39 -1.18 -1.87
N THR A 18 3.36 -1.77 -3.08
CA THR A 18 2.11 -2.17 -3.76
C THR A 18 1.31 -3.18 -2.95
N GLU A 19 1.98 -4.03 -2.16
CA GLU A 19 1.34 -5.05 -1.32
C GLU A 19 0.40 -4.44 -0.28
N ALA A 20 0.61 -3.18 0.11
CA ALA A 20 -0.29 -2.43 0.99
C ALA A 20 -1.66 -2.10 0.35
N PHE A 21 -1.79 -2.26 -0.97
CA PHE A 21 -3.04 -2.06 -1.72
C PHE A 21 -3.64 -3.38 -2.23
N GLU A 22 -2.94 -4.49 -2.04
CA GLU A 22 -3.31 -5.79 -2.58
C GLU A 22 -3.99 -6.65 -1.51
N LYS A 23 -5.09 -7.30 -1.90
CA LYS A 23 -5.86 -8.18 -1.01
C LYS A 23 -4.96 -9.26 -0.39
N PHE A 24 -4.09 -9.88 -1.19
CA PHE A 24 -3.23 -11.01 -0.79
C PHE A 24 -1.78 -10.57 -0.50
N GLY A 25 -1.51 -9.27 -0.35
CA GLY A 25 -0.18 -8.75 -0.07
C GLY A 25 0.43 -9.29 1.22
N PHE A 26 1.75 -9.15 1.38
CA PHE A 26 2.49 -9.58 2.57
C PHE A 26 2.23 -11.04 2.96
N MET A 27 2.33 -11.96 1.99
CA MET A 27 2.01 -13.37 2.17
C MET A 27 0.58 -13.61 2.67
N ASP A 28 -0.41 -12.97 2.03
CA ASP A 28 -1.81 -13.03 2.45
C ASP A 28 -2.03 -12.51 3.89
N GLY A 29 -1.25 -11.49 4.28
CA GLY A 29 -1.17 -10.90 5.62
C GLY A 29 -0.57 -11.78 6.72
N ASP A 30 -0.14 -13.00 6.41
CA ASP A 30 0.61 -13.85 7.35
C ASP A 30 2.09 -13.45 7.47
N GLY A 31 2.58 -12.61 6.55
CA GLY A 31 3.94 -12.08 6.53
C GLY A 31 4.13 -10.87 7.44
N GLN A 32 5.29 -10.23 7.32
CA GLN A 32 5.56 -8.95 8.00
C GLN A 32 4.87 -7.83 7.22
N ILE A 33 3.71 -7.39 7.72
CA ILE A 33 2.89 -6.34 7.12
C ILE A 33 3.61 -4.99 7.23
N GLN A 34 3.88 -4.36 6.08
CA GLN A 34 4.52 -3.04 6.00
C GLN A 34 3.56 -1.92 5.57
N THR A 35 2.25 -2.17 5.66
CA THR A 35 1.22 -1.17 5.33
C THR A 35 1.42 0.15 6.10
N HIS A 36 1.84 0.09 7.36
CA HIS A 36 2.05 1.30 8.16
C HIS A 36 3.22 2.17 7.67
N ASP A 37 4.27 1.58 7.11
CA ASP A 37 5.38 2.34 6.51
C ASP A 37 4.90 3.12 5.28
N VAL A 38 4.03 2.51 4.46
CA VAL A 38 3.39 3.16 3.31
C VAL A 38 2.47 4.29 3.77
N GLU A 39 1.68 4.07 4.84
CA GLU A 39 0.83 5.11 5.43
C GLU A 39 1.64 6.31 5.95
N GLU A 40 2.77 6.06 6.62
CA GLU A 40 3.63 7.11 7.18
C GLU A 40 4.17 8.01 6.06
N VAL A 41 4.72 7.43 5.00
CA VAL A 41 5.22 8.18 3.83
C VAL A 41 4.13 9.07 3.22
N LEU A 42 2.91 8.55 3.08
CA LEU A 42 1.77 9.31 2.54
C LEU A 42 1.30 10.40 3.50
N ARG A 43 1.20 10.12 4.81
CA ARG A 43 0.80 11.10 5.82
C ARG A 43 1.81 12.25 5.92
N ASP A 44 3.11 11.95 5.86
CA ASP A 44 4.18 12.95 5.85
C ASP A 44 4.15 13.85 4.60
N ALA A 45 3.66 13.32 3.48
CA ALA A 45 3.42 14.10 2.26
C ALA A 45 2.09 14.89 2.28
N GLY A 46 1.34 14.84 3.39
CA GLY A 46 0.12 15.61 3.61
C GLY A 46 -1.16 14.94 3.09
N TYR A 47 -1.16 13.63 2.86
CA TYR A 47 -2.36 12.88 2.52
C TYR A 47 -3.08 12.38 3.78
N GLU A 48 -4.41 12.32 3.73
CA GLU A 48 -5.22 11.60 4.70
C GLU A 48 -5.34 10.14 4.26
N VAL A 49 -4.94 9.19 5.10
CA VAL A 49 -4.84 7.77 4.72
C VAL A 49 -5.60 6.89 5.70
N THR A 50 -6.46 6.02 5.16
CA THR A 50 -7.19 5.01 5.93
C THR A 50 -6.85 3.61 5.42
N SER A 51 -6.46 2.73 6.33
CA SER A 51 -6.35 1.29 6.09
C SER A 51 -7.43 0.51 6.82
N GLN A 52 -7.75 -0.68 6.31
CA GLN A 52 -8.72 -1.61 6.87
C GLN A 52 -8.26 -3.04 6.66
N GLU A 53 -8.60 -3.94 7.59
CA GLU A 53 -8.40 -5.37 7.40
C GLU A 53 -9.33 -5.90 6.31
N TRP A 54 -8.76 -6.61 5.33
CA TRP A 54 -9.52 -7.30 4.30
C TRP A 54 -9.86 -8.73 4.74
N GLY A 55 -10.82 -8.83 5.66
CA GLY A 55 -11.23 -10.13 6.20
C GLY A 55 -10.08 -10.81 6.94
N LEU A 56 -9.64 -11.97 6.44
CA LEU A 56 -8.52 -12.74 7.02
C LEU A 56 -7.22 -12.63 6.21
N HIS A 57 -7.19 -11.74 5.22
CA HIS A 57 -6.08 -11.62 4.30
C HIS A 57 -5.11 -10.56 4.81
N ASN A 58 -5.16 -9.33 4.30
CA ASN A 58 -4.16 -8.30 4.58
C ASN A 58 -4.76 -7.04 5.22
N LEU A 59 -3.91 -6.20 5.83
CA LEU A 59 -4.24 -4.81 6.16
C LEU A 59 -4.01 -3.94 4.91
N VAL A 60 -5.08 -3.40 4.33
CA VAL A 60 -5.06 -2.74 3.02
C VAL A 60 -5.36 -1.25 3.16
N ILE A 61 -4.62 -0.39 2.46
CA ILE A 61 -4.93 1.04 2.32
C ILE A 61 -6.13 1.20 1.38
N VAL A 62 -7.27 1.59 1.95
CA VAL A 62 -8.55 1.67 1.23
C VAL A 62 -8.96 3.09 0.87
N SER A 63 -8.26 4.12 1.37
CA SER A 63 -8.54 5.52 1.03
C SER A 63 -7.28 6.36 1.15
N ILE A 64 -7.05 7.21 0.15
CA ILE A 64 -6.05 8.27 0.17
C ILE A 64 -6.74 9.55 -0.26
N LYS A 65 -6.76 10.56 0.60
CA LYS A 65 -7.37 11.85 0.30
C LYS A 65 -6.37 12.99 0.36
N LYS A 66 -6.59 13.99 -0.48
CA LYS A 66 -5.91 15.28 -0.41
C LYS A 66 -6.94 16.39 -0.55
N ASP A 67 -6.95 17.32 0.40
CA ASP A 67 -7.94 18.40 0.45
C ASP A 67 -9.41 17.89 0.35
N GLY A 68 -9.68 16.73 0.97
CA GLY A 68 -10.98 16.08 0.97
C GLY A 68 -11.35 15.30 -0.30
N ILE A 69 -10.49 15.28 -1.33
CA ILE A 69 -10.71 14.57 -2.59
C ILE A 69 -10.11 13.16 -2.49
N GLU A 70 -10.90 12.13 -2.79
CA GLU A 70 -10.44 10.74 -2.89
C GLU A 70 -9.59 10.51 -4.14
N LEU A 71 -8.46 9.84 -3.96
CA LEU A 71 -7.46 9.58 -4.99
C LEU A 71 -7.43 8.11 -5.42
N ILE A 72 -8.05 7.21 -4.67
CA ILE A 72 -8.29 5.83 -5.13
C ILE A 72 -9.59 5.80 -5.95
N PRO A 73 -9.56 5.36 -7.23
CA PRO A 73 -10.70 5.42 -8.13
C PRO A 73 -11.70 4.26 -7.89
N HIS A 74 -12.32 4.21 -6.71
CA HIS A 74 -13.28 3.15 -6.34
C HIS A 74 -14.49 3.03 -7.27
N ASP A 75 -14.87 4.12 -7.94
CA ASP A 75 -16.00 4.17 -8.87
C ASP A 75 -15.61 3.91 -10.34
N ASP A 76 -14.32 3.67 -10.65
CA ASP A 76 -13.89 3.34 -12.02
C ASP A 76 -14.15 1.85 -12.31
N PRO A 77 -15.05 1.51 -13.25
CA PRO A 77 -15.36 0.11 -13.57
C PRO A 77 -14.21 -0.66 -14.24
N ASN A 78 -13.13 0.03 -14.65
CA ASN A 78 -11.94 -0.61 -15.21
C ASN A 78 -10.89 -0.95 -14.14
N VAL A 79 -11.13 -0.55 -12.89
CA VAL A 79 -10.23 -0.81 -11.77
C VAL A 79 -10.88 -1.82 -10.82
N THR A 80 -10.18 -2.94 -10.61
CA THR A 80 -10.53 -3.95 -9.62
C THR A 80 -9.64 -3.73 -8.38
N PHE A 81 -10.07 -2.81 -7.51
CA PHE A 81 -9.34 -2.48 -6.28
C PHE A 81 -9.02 -3.73 -5.44
N GLY A 82 -7.78 -3.84 -4.95
CA GLY A 82 -7.26 -5.02 -4.25
C GLY A 82 -6.71 -6.13 -5.15
N TYR A 83 -6.90 -6.05 -6.47
CA TYR A 83 -6.45 -7.06 -7.44
C TYR A 83 -5.59 -6.47 -8.57
N ASP A 84 -5.88 -5.24 -8.98
CA ASP A 84 -5.05 -4.54 -9.97
C ASP A 84 -3.81 -3.92 -9.32
N ASP A 85 -2.75 -3.77 -10.12
CA ASP A 85 -1.51 -3.12 -9.69
C ASP A 85 -1.76 -1.61 -9.45
N PRO A 86 -1.47 -1.08 -8.24
CA PRO A 86 -1.66 0.33 -7.90
C PRO A 86 -0.89 1.30 -8.80
N HIS A 87 0.19 0.88 -9.47
CA HIS A 87 0.86 1.72 -10.47
C HIS A 87 -0.05 2.13 -11.63
N ASN A 88 -1.10 1.34 -11.91
CA ASN A 88 -1.99 1.59 -13.04
C ASN A 88 -3.17 2.52 -12.71
N TYR A 89 -3.50 2.70 -11.44
CA TYR A 89 -4.70 3.46 -11.05
C TYR A 89 -4.44 4.56 -10.02
N LEU A 90 -3.32 4.53 -9.29
CA LEU A 90 -2.96 5.64 -8.41
C LEU A 90 -2.44 6.83 -9.23
N PRO A 91 -2.68 8.07 -8.77
CA PRO A 91 -2.05 9.25 -9.32
C PRO A 91 -0.52 9.12 -9.39
N THR A 92 0.07 9.60 -10.50
CA THR A 92 1.52 9.48 -10.76
C THR A 92 2.38 10.12 -9.68
N ASP A 93 1.92 11.18 -9.03
CA ASP A 93 2.61 11.83 -7.91
C ASP A 93 2.71 10.93 -6.69
N ILE A 94 1.65 10.16 -6.37
CA ILE A 94 1.68 9.16 -5.30
C ILE A 94 2.63 8.01 -5.67
N VAL A 95 2.52 7.48 -6.88
CA VAL A 95 3.41 6.39 -7.34
C VAL A 95 4.87 6.83 -7.26
N THR A 96 5.19 8.02 -7.79
CA THR A 96 6.55 8.56 -7.77
C THR A 96 7.06 8.75 -6.34
N LEU A 97 6.23 9.28 -5.44
CA LEU A 97 6.58 9.45 -4.04
C LEU A 97 6.93 8.11 -3.37
N LEU A 98 6.09 7.09 -3.57
CA LEU A 98 6.28 5.77 -2.95
C LEU A 98 7.49 5.05 -3.54
N ASP A 99 7.70 5.14 -4.85
CA ASP A 99 8.92 4.62 -5.49
C ASP A 99 10.17 5.33 -4.98
N GLU A 100 10.17 6.64 -4.83
CA GLU A 100 11.34 7.37 -4.33
C GLU A 100 11.68 7.05 -2.86
N LYS A 101 10.67 6.72 -2.05
CA LYS A 101 10.83 6.53 -0.60
C LYS A 101 10.99 5.06 -0.21
N LEU A 102 10.41 4.14 -0.98
CA LEU A 102 10.23 2.74 -0.63
C LEU A 102 10.58 1.79 -1.80
N ALA A 103 11.41 2.19 -2.77
CA ALA A 103 11.96 1.29 -3.80
C ALA A 103 13.39 0.82 -3.51
#